data_AF-A0A7V8XCV9-F1
#
_entry.id   AF-A0A7V8XCV9-F1
#
_cell.length_a   1.000
_cell.length_b   1.000
_cell.length_c   1.000
_cell.angle_alpha   90.00
_cell.angle_beta   90.00
_cell.angle_gamma   90.00
#
_symmetry.space_group_name_H-M   'P 1'
#
loop_
_entity.id
_entity.type
_entity.pdbx_description
1 polymer ?
#
loop_
_entity_poly.entity_id
_entity_poly.type
_entity_poly.pdbx_seq_one_letter_code
_entity_poly.pdbx_strand_id
1 'polypeptide(L)' 'MSGEDFVEHSIAVASILATLLVDTTSICAALLHDVVEDSDVSTDDIAREFGAEVATLVD' A
#
# COMPACT_ATOMS: atom_id res chain seq x y z
N MET A 1 11.44 4.68 15.13
CA MET A 1 10.33 3.71 15.24
C MET A 1 10.80 2.47 14.51
N SER A 2 10.73 1.29 15.12
CA SER A 2 11.26 0.05 14.54
C SER A 2 10.30 -0.48 13.48
N GLY A 3 10.82 -1.00 12.37
CA GLY A 3 10.03 -1.46 11.22
C GLY A 3 9.02 -2.60 11.48
N GLU A 4 8.95 -3.14 12.71
CA GLU A 4 7.87 -4.04 13.13
C GLU A 4 6.52 -3.33 13.28
N ASP A 5 6.50 -2.04 13.67
CA ASP A 5 5.26 -1.23 13.73
C ASP A 5 4.71 -0.95 12.31
N PHE A 6 5.58 -0.91 11.29
CA PHE A 6 5.22 -0.57 9.91
C PHE A 6 4.37 -1.64 9.24
N VAL A 7 4.80 -2.91 9.37
CA VAL A 7 4.12 -4.03 8.74
C VAL A 7 2.76 -4.28 9.41
N GLU A 8 2.67 -4.15 10.73
CA GLU A 8 1.40 -4.31 11.45
C GLU A 8 0.38 -3.24 11.06
N HIS A 9 0.80 -1.97 10.91
CA HIS A 9 -0.10 -0.88 10.50
C HIS A 9 -0.67 -1.11 9.10
N SER A 10 0.19 -1.33 8.10
CA SER A 10 -0.24 -1.57 6.72
C SER A 10 -1.14 -2.81 6.60
N ILE A 11 -0.85 -3.89 7.33
CA ILE A 11 -1.72 -5.09 7.38
C ILE A 11 -3.06 -4.79 8.05
N ALA A 12 -3.09 -4.01 9.14
CA ALA A 12 -4.32 -3.67 9.85
C ALA A 12 -5.27 -2.84 8.96
N VAL A 13 -4.74 -1.83 8.27
CA VAL A 13 -5.53 -1.00 7.33
C VAL A 13 -6.07 -1.85 6.18
N ALA A 14 -5.22 -2.67 5.55
CA ALA A 14 -5.64 -3.56 4.46
C ALA A 14 -6.70 -4.59 4.90
N SER A 15 -6.58 -5.13 6.12
CA SER A 15 -7.55 -6.08 6.68
C SER A 15 -8.92 -5.45 6.93
N ILE A 16 -8.96 -4.18 7.34
CA ILE A 16 -10.22 -3.42 7.48
C ILE A 16 -10.86 -3.23 6.10
N LEU A 17 -10.09 -2.81 5.09
CA LEU A 17 -10.59 -2.62 3.73
C LEU A 17 -11.10 -3.93 3.11
N ALA A 18 -10.40 -5.04 3.33
CA ALA A 18 -10.84 -6.37 2.90
C ALA A 18 -12.17 -6.78 3.56
N THR A 19 -12.35 -6.46 4.85
CA THR A 19 -13.60 -6.72 5.58
C THR A 19 -14.77 -5.88 5.03
N LEU A 20 -14.47 -4.67 4.57
CA LEU A 20 -15.44 -3.77 3.95
C LEU A 20 -15.75 -4.10 2.48
N LEU A 21 -15.18 -5.19 1.93
CA LEU A 21 -15.32 -5.60 0.53
C LEU A 21 -14.92 -4.49 -0.46
N VAL A 22 -13.93 -3.67 -0.08
CA VAL A 22 -13.34 -2.68 -0.98
C VAL A 22 -12.58 -3.42 -2.09
N ASP A 23 -12.50 -2.81 -3.26
CA ASP A 23 -11.82 -3.39 -4.41
C ASP A 23 -10.34 -3.68 -4.13
N THR A 24 -9.79 -4.63 -4.88
CA THR A 24 -8.41 -5.10 -4.71
C THR A 24 -7.37 -4.01 -4.92
N THR A 25 -7.65 -3.00 -5.75
CA THR A 25 -6.72 -1.89 -6.02
C THR A 25 -6.54 -1.05 -4.76
N SER A 26 -7.63 -0.72 -4.07
CA SER A 26 -7.59 -0.01 -2.78
C SER A 26 -6.88 -0.79 -1.68
N ILE A 27 -7.05 -2.11 -1.63
CA ILE A 27 -6.35 -2.97 -0.65
C ILE A 27 -4.83 -2.99 -0.94
N CYS A 28 -4.45 -3.10 -2.21
CA CYS A 28 -3.04 -3.01 -2.61
C CYS A 28 -2.44 -1.66 -2.26
N ALA A 29 -3.14 -0.56 -2.50
CA ALA A 29 -2.68 0.78 -2.16
C ALA A 29 -2.45 0.93 -0.65
N ALA A 30 -3.37 0.44 0.19
CA ALA A 30 -3.21 0.47 1.64
C ALA A 30 -2.00 -0.34 2.15
N LEU A 31 -1.63 -1.43 1.47
CA LEU A 31 -0.43 -2.19 1.82
C LEU A 31 0.88 -1.50 1.41
N LEU A 32 0.82 -0.60 0.43
CA LEU A 32 1.98 -0.02 -0.24
C LEU A 32 2.20 1.46 0.07
N HIS A 33 1.24 2.16 0.69
CA HIS A 33 1.34 3.61 0.96
C HIS A 33 2.62 3.98 1.72
N ASP A 34 2.87 3.29 2.82
CA ASP A 34 4.07 3.37 3.65
C ASP A 34 5.38 3.02 2.90
N VAL A 35 5.30 2.16 1.87
CA VAL A 35 6.49 1.77 1.10
C VAL A 35 7.01 2.94 0.27
N VAL A 36 6.12 3.78 -0.26
CA VAL A 36 6.49 4.99 -1.00
C VAL A 36 6.98 6.09 -0.06
N GLU A 37 6.41 6.20 1.14
CA GLU A 37 6.77 7.24 2.12
C GLU A 37 8.09 6.96 2.86
N ASP A 38 8.39 5.68 3.15
CA ASP A 38 9.47 5.30 4.08
C ASP A 38 10.61 4.50 3.44
N SER A 39 10.63 4.35 2.11
CA SER A 39 11.70 3.65 1.39
C SER A 39 12.12 4.36 0.11
N ASP A 40 13.17 3.84 -0.56
CA ASP A 40 13.65 4.36 -1.85
C ASP A 40 12.80 3.89 -3.06
N VAL A 41 11.63 3.28 -2.82
CA VAL A 41 10.72 2.80 -3.87
C VAL A 41 9.91 3.97 -4.42
N SER A 42 9.90 4.12 -5.75
CA SER A 42 9.14 5.18 -6.42
C SER A 42 7.73 4.75 -6.84
N THR A 43 6.84 5.70 -7.06
CA THR A 43 5.51 5.44 -7.66
C THR A 43 5.62 4.83 -9.07
N ASP A 44 6.70 5.10 -9.81
CA ASP A 44 7.02 4.44 -11.09
C ASP A 44 7.34 2.95 -10.90
N ASP A 45 8.04 2.58 -9.82
CA ASP A 45 8.28 1.17 -9.48
C ASP A 45 6.97 0.47 -9.10
N ILE A 46 6.10 1.13 -8.34
CA ILE A 46 4.76 0.62 -8.03
C ILE A 46 3.93 0.44 -9.30
N ALA A 47 3.96 1.41 -10.22
CA ALA A 47 3.23 1.33 -11.48
C ALA A 47 3.70 0.15 -12.34
N ARG A 48 5.00 -0.15 -12.33
CA ARG A 48 5.59 -1.28 -13.05
C ARG A 48 5.16 -2.65 -12.49
N GLU A 49 5.01 -2.76 -11.17
CA GLU A 49 4.75 -4.04 -10.50
C GLU A 49 3.26 -4.31 -10.23
N PHE A 50 2.49 -3.27 -9.88
CA PHE A 50 1.10 -3.37 -9.45
C PHE A 50 0.11 -2.65 -10.37
N GLY A 51 0.62 -1.92 -11.36
CA GLY A 51 -0.18 -1.19 -12.35
C GLY A 51 -0.44 0.27 -11.99
N ALA A 52 -0.80 1.06 -12.99
CA ALA A 52 -0.95 2.51 -12.88
C ALA A 52 -2.09 2.93 -11.92
N GLU A 53 -3.16 2.13 -11.81
CA GLU A 53 -4.25 2.42 -10.88
C GLU A 53 -3.79 2.36 -9.42
N VAL A 54 -3.00 1.34 -9.04
CA VAL A 54 -2.46 1.23 -7.68
C VAL A 54 -1.49 2.39 -7.41
N ALA A 55 -0.59 2.67 -8.36
CA ALA A 55 0.37 3.76 -8.24
C ALA A 55 -0.29 5.14 -8.05
N THR A 56 -1.45 5.37 -8.68
CA THR A 56 -2.22 6.62 -8.54
C THR A 56 -2.84 6.76 -7.15
N LEU A 57 -3.07 5.65 -6.44
CA LEU A 57 -3.70 5.65 -5.11
C LEU A 57 -2.68 5.75 -3.96
N VAL A 58 -1.40 5.45 -4.20
CA VAL A 58 -0.32 5.58 -3.20
C VAL A 58 0.48 6.88 -3.30
N ASP A 59 0.26 7.68 -4.35
CA ASP A 59 0.79 9.06 -4.47
C ASP A 59 -0.03 10.05 -3.62
#